data_AF-F5LG50-F1
#
_entry.id   AF-F5LG50-F1
#
_cell.length_a   1.000
_cell.length_b   1.000
_cell.length_c   1.000
_cell.angle_alpha   90.00
_cell.angle_beta   90.00
_cell.angle_gamma   90.00
#
_symmetry.space_group_name_H-M   'P 1'
#
loop_
_entity.id
_entity.type
_entity.pdbx_description
1 polymer ?
#
loop_
_entity_poly.entity_id
_entity_poly.type
_entity_poly.pdbx_seq_one_letter_code
_entity_poly.pdbx_strand_id
1 'polypeptide(L)' 'MSDGQLIVRMTYSSEHWLIRTVFHYMTDVIVLEPASIAAKVRQTALDIAGQYGVSDTK' A
#
# COMPACT_ATOMS: atom_id res chain seq x y z
N MET A 1 6.72 -20.83 4.16
CA MET A 1 7.14 -19.49 3.71
C MET A 1 8.60 -19.63 3.35
N SER A 2 8.93 -19.67 2.06
CA SER A 2 10.28 -20.04 1.59
C SER A 2 10.91 -18.97 0.67
N ASP A 3 10.27 -17.82 0.55
CA ASP A 3 10.68 -16.70 -0.33
C ASP A 3 11.22 -15.49 0.45
N GLY A 4 11.60 -15.68 1.72
CA GLY A 4 12.07 -14.58 2.58
C GLY A 4 10.98 -13.62 3.07
N GLN A 5 9.70 -13.88 2.75
CA GLN A 5 8.57 -13.08 3.23
C GLN A 5 8.15 -13.45 4.66
N LEU A 6 7.77 -12.44 5.44
CA LEU A 6 7.28 -12.57 6.82
C LEU A 6 5.93 -11.87 6.97
N ILE A 7 4.98 -12.55 7.62
CA ILE A 7 3.73 -11.93 8.06
C ILE A 7 3.97 -11.29 9.42
N VAL A 8 3.77 -9.97 9.50
CA VAL A 8 3.93 -9.20 10.74
C VAL A 8 2.59 -8.62 11.16
N ARG A 9 2.24 -8.79 12.43
CA ARG A 9 1.14 -8.06 13.06
C ARG A 9 1.70 -6.82 13.73
N MET A 10 1.22 -5.65 13.32
CA MET A 10 1.62 -4.39 13.95
C MET A 10 0.40 -3.58 14.40
N THR A 11 0.61 -2.73 15.41
CA THR A 11 -0.31 -1.66 15.75
C THR A 11 0.14 -0.38 15.05
N TYR A 12 -0.82 0.45 14.64
CA TYR A 12 -0.54 1.74 14.00
C TYR A 12 -1.35 2.82 14.69
N SER A 13 -0.74 4.00 14.85
CA SER A 13 -1.37 5.13 15.55
C SER A 13 -2.35 5.92 14.68
N SER A 14 -2.24 5.82 13.35
CA SER A 14 -3.11 6.51 12.39
C SER A 14 -3.15 5.76 11.05
N GLU A 15 -4.33 5.65 10.44
CA GLU A 15 -4.49 5.07 9.11
C GLU A 15 -3.65 5.82 8.05
N HIS A 16 -3.57 7.15 8.16
CA HIS A 16 -2.81 7.97 7.21
C HIS A 16 -1.31 7.76 7.33
N TRP A 17 -0.81 7.56 8.55
CA TRP A 17 0.58 7.17 8.77
C TRP A 17 0.86 5.80 8.14
N LEU A 18 0.00 4.80 8.37
CA LEU A 18 0.16 3.46 7.82
C LEU A 18 0.20 3.49 6.29
N ILE A 19 -0.75 4.17 5.66
CA ILE A 19 -0.84 4.26 4.19
C ILE A 19 0.44 4.89 3.61
N ARG A 20 0.95 5.98 4.22
CA ARG A 20 2.22 6.59 3.80
C ARG A 20 3.41 5.65 3.97
N THR A 21 3.47 4.95 5.10
CA THR A 21 4.55 3.98 5.37
C THR A 21 4.53 2.85 4.35
N VAL A 22 3.36 2.31 4.01
CA VAL A 22 3.25 1.25 2.99
C VAL A 22 3.74 1.76 1.63
N PHE A 23 3.34 2.96 1.20
CA PHE A 23 3.82 3.53 -0.06
C PHE A 23 5.32 3.87 -0.06
N HIS A 24 5.90 4.19 1.10
CA HIS A 24 7.34 4.42 1.21
C HIS A 24 8.15 3.17 0.83
N TYR A 25 7.66 1.98 1.18
CA TYR A 25 8.28 0.70 0.83
C TYR A 25 7.79 0.12 -0.50
N MET A 26 7.01 0.88 -1.29
CA MET A 26 6.54 0.50 -2.62
C MET A 26 5.91 -0.91 -2.65
N THR A 27 6.55 -1.87 -3.34
CA THR A 27 6.05 -3.24 -3.52
C THR A 27 6.56 -4.24 -2.49
N ASP A 28 7.46 -3.82 -1.59
CA ASP A 28 8.06 -4.71 -0.58
C ASP A 28 7.11 -4.99 0.59
N VAL A 29 6.03 -4.20 0.73
CA VAL A 29 5.06 -4.31 1.81
C VAL A 29 3.65 -4.45 1.24
N ILE A 30 2.93 -5.46 1.71
CA ILE A 30 1.51 -5.66 1.41
C ILE A 30 0.69 -5.68 2.70
N VAL A 31 -0.44 -4.97 2.70
CA VAL A 31 -1.40 -5.04 3.81
C VAL A 31 -2.40 -6.15 3.53
N LEU A 32 -2.43 -7.16 4.40
CA LEU A 32 -3.36 -8.28 4.32
C LEU A 32 -4.65 -8.00 5.09
N GLU A 33 -4.52 -7.48 6.31
CA GLU A 33 -5.63 -7.23 7.23
C GLU A 33 -5.45 -5.92 8.01
N PRO A 34 -6.54 -5.28 8.45
CA PRO A 34 -7.93 -5.63 8.13
C PRO A 34 -8.28 -5.28 6.68
N ALA A 35 -9.25 -6.00 6.08
CA ALA A 35 -9.61 -5.85 4.67
C ALA A 35 -9.98 -4.42 4.26
N SER A 36 -10.56 -3.64 5.18
CA SER A 36 -10.89 -2.23 4.98
C SER A 36 -9.65 -1.37 4.71
N ILE A 37 -8.55 -1.62 5.43
CA ILE A 37 -7.28 -0.90 5.24
C ILE A 37 -6.59 -1.37 3.96
N ALA A 38 -6.57 -2.67 3.72
CA ALA A 38 -6.02 -3.22 2.47
C ALA A 38 -6.73 -2.62 1.24
N ALA A 39 -8.05 -2.46 1.28
CA ALA A 39 -8.82 -1.81 0.23
C ALA A 39 -8.45 -0.32 0.07
N LYS A 40 -8.31 0.43 1.16
CA LYS A 40 -7.88 1.84 1.12
C LYS A 40 -6.50 2.00 0.49
N VAL A 41 -5.52 1.19 0.91
CA VAL A 41 -4.16 1.21 0.33
C VAL A 41 -4.21 0.94 -1.18
N ARG A 42 -4.96 -0.08 -1.60
CA ARG A 42 -5.12 -0.40 -3.03
C ARG A 42 -5.77 0.74 -3.80
N GLN A 43 -6.84 1.34 -3.28
CA GLN A 43 -7.52 2.45 -3.94
C GLN A 43 -6.58 3.64 -4.10
N THR A 44 -5.85 4.03 -3.05
CA THR A 44 -4.87 5.12 -3.13
C THR A 44 -3.76 4.83 -4.15
N ALA A 45 -3.33 3.57 -4.26
CA ALA A 45 -2.33 3.17 -5.25
C ALA A 45 -2.86 3.36 -6.69
N LEU A 46 -4.11 2.96 -6.93
CA LEU A 46 -4.79 3.13 -8.21
C LEU A 46 -5.02 4.61 -8.54
N ASP A 47 -5.41 5.42 -7.57
CA ASP A 47 -5.62 6.87 -7.74
C ASP A 47 -4.31 7.58 -8.11
N ILE A 48 -3.19 7.18 -7.51
CA ILE A 48 -1.86 7.71 -7.85
C ILE A 48 -1.44 7.24 -9.24
N ALA A 49 -1.59 5.94 -9.54
CA ALA A 49 -1.26 5.40 -10.85
C ALA A 49 -2.07 6.07 -11.98
N GLY A 50 -3.35 6.37 -11.72
CA GLY A 50 -4.20 7.11 -12.65
C GLY A 50 -3.69 8.50 -12.97
N GLN A 51 -3.05 9.20 -12.02
CA GLN A 51 -2.45 10.52 -12.27
C GLN A 51 -1.23 10.45 -13.21
N TYR A 52 -0.41 9.41 -13.08
CA TYR A 52 0.74 9.21 -13.95
C TYR A 52 0.36 8.64 -15.32
N GLY A 53 -0.68 7.80 -15.40
CA GLY A 53 -1.20 7.26 -16.67
C GLY A 53 -1.75 8.32 -17.63
N VAL A 54 -2.18 9.48 -17.12
CA VAL A 54 -2.60 10.64 -17.94
C VAL A 54 -1.41 11.42 -18.51
N SER A 55 -0.22 11.26 -17.92
CA SER A 55 0.97 12.07 -18.23
C SER A 55 1.84 11.50 -19.37
N ASP A 56 1.61 10.26 -19.80
CA ASP A 56 2.41 9.58 -20.84
C ASP A 56 1.88 9.78 -22.28
N THR A 57 0.74 10.46 -22.44
CA THR A 57 0.16 10.81 -23.77
C THR A 57 0.47 12.25 -24.20
N LYS A 58 1.75 12.61 -24.36
CA LYS A 58 2.13 13.86 -25.03
C LYS A 58 3.23 13.67 -26.08
#